data_AF-A0A0B1SYJ5-F1
#
_entry.id   AF-A0A0B1SYJ5-F1
#
_cell.length_a   1.000
_cell.length_b   1.000
_cell.length_c   1.000
_cell.angle_alpha   90.00
_cell.angle_beta   90.00
_cell.angle_gamma   90.00
#
_symmetry.space_group_name_H-M   'P 1'
#
loop_
_entity.id
_entity.type
_entity.pdbx_description
1 polymer ?
#
loop_
_entity_poly.entity_id
_entity_poly.type
_entity_poly.pdbx_seq_one_letter_code
_entity_poly.pdbx_strand_id
1 'polypeptide(L)' 'MDLDWTEPTLYTGVLDWLDEIQDAPLNYDTDAIRYDAASSKHRNYLNLVRRSIAKMGCGGVYCNVNGMHKYRGLCLTNKP' A
#
# COMPACT_ATOMS: atom_id res chain seq x y z
N MET A 1 3.72 1.41 22.72
CA MET A 1 2.93 0.35 22.06
C MET A 1 3.97 -0.58 21.49
N ASP A 2 4.16 -1.74 22.10
CA ASP A 2 5.17 -2.69 21.68
C ASP A 2 4.63 -3.41 20.45
N LEU A 3 5.08 -2.97 19.27
CA LEU A 3 4.80 -3.63 18.02
C LEU A 3 5.65 -4.91 17.99
N ASP A 4 4.98 -6.06 18.00
CA ASP A 4 5.64 -7.31 17.67
C ASP A 4 5.99 -7.30 16.18
N TRP A 5 7.25 -7.04 15.88
CA TRP A 5 7.79 -6.98 14.53
C TRP A 5 7.78 -8.33 13.80
N THR A 6 7.45 -9.43 14.50
CA THR A 6 7.39 -10.77 13.90
C THR A 6 6.04 -11.11 13.28
N GLU A 7 4.98 -10.35 13.63
CA GLU A 7 3.66 -10.55 13.04
C GLU A 7 3.35 -9.47 12.00
N PRO A 8 2.90 -9.86 10.79
CA PRO A 8 2.49 -8.88 9.80
C PRO A 8 1.26 -8.10 10.29
N THR A 9 1.31 -6.77 10.18
CA THR A 9 0.29 -5.84 10.66
C THR A 9 -0.20 -4.92 9.53
N LEU A 10 -1.19 -4.08 9.82
CA LEU A 10 -1.62 -3.06 8.87
C LEU A 10 -0.47 -2.12 8.48
N TYR A 11 0.38 -1.81 9.46
CA TYR A 11 1.52 -0.94 9.25
C TYR A 11 2.52 -1.54 8.26
N THR A 12 2.87 -2.83 8.40
CA THR A 12 3.78 -3.50 7.45
C THR A 12 3.19 -3.55 6.05
N GLY A 13 1.88 -3.81 5.92
CA GLY A 13 1.22 -3.80 4.60
C GLY A 13 1.18 -2.42 3.92
N VAL A 14 1.18 -1.32 4.69
CA VAL A 14 1.31 0.04 4.12
C VAL A 14 2.76 0.35 3.75
N LEU A 15 3.74 -0.15 4.52
CA LEU A 15 5.15 -0.03 4.16
C LEU A 15 5.47 -0.76 2.85
N ASP A 16 4.89 -1.94 2.62
CA ASP A 16 5.05 -2.68 1.36
C ASP A 16 4.59 -1.85 0.14
N TRP A 17 3.63 -0.91 0.32
CA TRP A 17 3.25 0.01 -0.75
C TRP A 17 4.31 1.07 -1.03
N LEU A 18 5.12 1.47 -0.04
CA LEU A 18 6.23 2.39 -0.27
C LEU A 18 7.34 1.72 -1.09
N ASP A 19 7.54 0.42 -0.92
CA ASP A 19 8.53 -0.34 -1.68
C ASP A 19 8.17 -0.42 -3.17
N GLU A 20 6.87 -0.29 -3.54
CA GLU A 20 6.41 -0.22 -4.93
C GLU A 20 7.16 0.85 -5.75
N ILE A 21 7.56 1.97 -5.12
CA ILE A 21 8.27 3.07 -5.79
C ILE A 21 9.79 3.09 -5.54
N GLN A 22 10.31 2.25 -4.64
CA GLN A 22 11.77 2.11 -4.47
C GLN A 22 12.39 1.34 -5.64
N ASP A 23 11.71 0.31 -6.12
CA ASP A 23 12.25 -0.64 -7.09
C ASP A 23 11.96 -0.26 -8.56
N ALA A 24 11.28 0.85 -8.81
CA ALA A 24 10.89 1.24 -10.16
C ALA A 24 10.94 2.77 -10.37
N PRO A 25 11.58 3.25 -11.45
CA PRO A 25 11.69 4.68 -11.71
C PRO A 25 10.31 5.28 -12.03
N LEU A 26 9.93 6.28 -11.23
CA LEU A 26 8.85 7.20 -11.59
C LEU A 26 9.34 8.08 -12.75
N ASN A 27 8.69 8.02 -13.92
CA ASN A 27 8.96 9.00 -14.96
C ASN A 27 8.35 10.34 -14.55
N TYR A 28 9.19 11.37 -14.45
CA TYR A 28 8.78 12.72 -14.09
C TYR A 28 8.95 13.68 -15.28
N ASP A 29 7.98 14.56 -15.47
CA ASP A 29 8.07 15.77 -16.29
C ASP A 29 7.88 16.98 -15.35
N THR A 30 8.15 18.21 -15.82
CA THR A 30 8.12 19.43 -14.97
C THR A 30 6.80 19.63 -14.22
N ASP A 31 5.70 19.14 -14.78
CA ASP A 31 4.34 19.39 -14.27
C ASP A 31 3.60 18.14 -13.78
N ALA A 32 4.15 16.94 -14.02
CA ALA A 32 3.45 15.71 -13.71
C ALA A 32 4.37 14.49 -13.58
N ILE A 33 4.03 13.63 -12.63
CA ILE A 33 4.52 12.26 -12.61
C ILE A 33 3.68 11.45 -13.60
N ARG A 34 4.33 10.83 -14.59
CA ARG A 34 3.68 10.00 -15.61
C ARG A 34 4.01 8.54 -15.33
N TYR A 35 2.99 7.71 -15.19
CA TYR A 35 3.14 6.30 -14.83
C TYR A 35 2.76 5.43 -16.03
N ASP A 36 3.54 4.37 -16.27
CA ASP A 36 3.15 3.34 -17.21
C ASP A 36 1.90 2.62 -16.65
N ALA A 37 0.75 2.82 -17.31
CA ALA A 37 -0.52 2.21 -16.95
C ALA A 37 -0.47 0.67 -16.98
N ALA A 38 0.53 0.07 -17.66
CA ALA A 38 0.75 -1.37 -17.67
C ALA A 38 1.34 -1.90 -16.35
N SER A 39 1.94 -1.04 -15.52
CA SER A 39 2.55 -1.45 -14.25
C SER A 39 1.52 -1.44 -13.11
N SER A 40 0.84 -2.56 -12.91
CA SER A 40 -0.02 -2.79 -11.72
C SER A 40 0.72 -2.65 -10.39
N LYS A 41 2.06 -2.63 -10.44
CA LYS A 41 2.99 -2.59 -9.31
C LYS A 41 2.92 -1.32 -8.47
N HIS A 42 2.43 -0.19 -8.99
CA HIS A 42 2.41 1.10 -8.25
C HIS A 42 1.03 1.47 -7.70
N ARG A 43 0.00 0.65 -7.95
CA ARG A 43 -1.39 1.06 -7.78
C ARG A 43 -1.71 1.44 -6.34
N ASN A 44 -1.13 0.75 -5.36
CA ASN A 44 -1.48 0.98 -3.97
C ASN A 44 -0.82 2.25 -3.45
N TYR A 45 0.46 2.45 -3.76
CA TYR A 45 1.14 3.72 -3.47
C TYR A 45 0.41 4.91 -4.08
N LEU A 46 0.02 4.80 -5.35
CA LEU A 46 -0.64 5.90 -6.06
C LEU A 46 -1.99 6.25 -5.46
N ASN A 47 -2.77 5.25 -5.05
CA ASN A 47 -4.01 5.49 -4.32
C ASN A 47 -3.75 6.07 -2.92
N LEU A 48 -2.60 5.83 -2.30
CA LEU A 48 -2.26 6.46 -1.03
C LEU A 48 -1.93 7.95 -1.19
N VAL A 49 -1.13 8.33 -2.19
CA VAL A 49 -0.60 9.70 -2.33
C VAL A 49 -1.41 10.62 -3.23
N ARG A 50 -2.49 10.12 -3.86
CA ARG A 50 -3.31 10.91 -4.77
C ARG A 50 -3.93 12.10 -4.06
N ARG A 51 -3.64 13.32 -4.53
CA ARG A 51 -4.20 14.58 -3.97
C ARG A 51 -5.72 14.60 -3.86
N SER A 52 -6.44 13.87 -4.71
CA SER A 52 -7.90 13.81 -4.69
C SER A 52 -8.49 12.95 -3.57
N ILE A 53 -7.67 12.14 -2.91
CA ILE A 53 -8.08 11.26 -1.80
C ILE A 53 -7.92 12.05 -0.51
N ALA A 54 -9.01 12.16 0.25
CA ALA A 54 -9.10 12.99 1.45
C ALA A 54 -9.46 12.19 2.70
N LYS A 55 -9.94 10.95 2.52
CA LYS A 55 -10.27 10.04 3.61
C LYS A 55 -9.88 8.62 3.19
N MET A 56 -9.32 7.89 4.13
CA MET A 56 -8.97 6.49 4.00
C MET A 56 -9.45 5.76 5.26
N GLY A 57 -10.05 4.59 5.07
CA GLY A 57 -10.40 3.67 6.15
C GLY A 57 -9.78 2.32 5.86
N CYS A 58 -9.13 1.72 6.85
CA CYS A 58 -8.44 0.45 6.71
C CYS A 58 -8.96 -0.57 7.73
N GLY A 59 -8.99 -1.83 7.31
CA GLY A 59 -9.26 -2.97 8.16
C GLY A 59 -8.22 -4.05 7.93
N GLY A 60 -7.85 -4.76 8.99
CA GLY A 60 -6.92 -5.88 8.95
C GLY A 60 -7.57 -7.13 9.51
N VAL A 61 -7.29 -8.27 8.89
CA VAL A 61 -7.59 -9.58 9.46
C VAL A 61 -6.30 -10.38 9.53
N TYR A 62 -6.04 -10.92 10.71
CA TYR A 62 -4.99 -11.87 10.96
C TYR A 62 -5.60 -13.27 11.04
N CYS A 63 -5.01 -14.24 10.33
CA CYS A 63 -5.44 -15.63 10.32
C CYS A 63 -4.21 -16.55 10.42
N ASN A 64 -4.30 -17.60 11.25
CA ASN A 64 -3.35 -18.71 11.18
C ASN A 64 -3.95 -19.82 10.30
N VAL A 65 -3.27 -20.17 9.19
CA VAL A 65 -3.71 -21.22 8.26
C VAL A 65 -2.58 -22.23 8.09
N ASN A 66 -2.79 -23.46 8.58
CA ASN A 66 -1.79 -24.55 8.54
C ASN A 66 -0.44 -24.16 9.18
N GLY A 67 -0.47 -23.42 10.30
CA GLY A 67 0.75 -22.97 11.00
C GLY A 67 1.43 -21.75 10.37
N MET A 68 0.92 -21.24 9.22
CA MET A 68 1.38 -19.97 8.67
C MET A 68 0.53 -18.81 9.17
N HIS A 69 1.20 -17.82 9.73
CA HIS A 69 0.63 -16.52 10.09
C HIS A 69 0.37 -15.71 8.82
N LYS A 70 -0.89 -15.44 8.51
CA LYS A 70 -1.31 -14.65 7.34
C LYS A 70 -1.98 -13.39 7.81
N TYR A 71 -1.60 -12.27 7.19
CA TYR A 71 -2.25 -11.00 7.38
C TYR A 71 -2.88 -10.54 6.07
N ARG A 72 -4.11 -10.04 6.15
CA ARG A 72 -4.79 -9.39 5.04
C ARG A 72 -5.24 -8.00 5.46
N GLY A 73 -4.59 -6.98 4.92
CA GLY A 73 -5.02 -5.60 5.00
C GLY A 73 -5.91 -5.24 3.81
N LEU A 74 -6.94 -4.42 4.06
CA LEU A 74 -7.72 -3.75 3.02
C LEU A 74 -7.90 -2.30 3.44
N CYS A 75 -7.58 -1.37 2.54
CA CYS A 75 -7.91 0.04 2.70
C CYS A 75 -8.85 0.49 1.59
N LEU A 76 -9.84 1.29 1.98
CA LEU A 76 -10.79 1.94 1.09
C LEU A 76 -10.58 3.44 1.18
N THR A 77 -10.67 4.09 0.02
CA THR A 77 -10.52 5.53 -0.14
C THR A 77 -11.89 6.14 -0.46
N ASN A 78 -12.11 7.41 -0.10
CA ASN A 78 -13.36 8.11 -0.41
C ASN A 78 -13.56 8.40 -1.91
N LYS A 79 -12.57 8.05 -2.74
CA LYS A 79 -12.66 8.11 -4.19
C LYS A 79 -12.15 6.78 -4.75
N PRO A 80 -12.98 6.05 -5.52
CA PRO A 80 -12.56 4.81 -6.17
C PRO A 80 -11.52 5.04 -7.27
#